data_AF-A0A9X3CIX6-F1
#
_entry.id   AF-A0A9X3CIX6-F1
#
_cell.length_a   1.000
_cell.length_b   1.000
_cell.length_c   1.000
_cell.angle_alpha   90.00
_cell.angle_beta   90.00
_cell.angle_gamma   90.00
#
_symmetry.space_group_name_H-M   'P 1'
#
loop_
_entity.id
_entity.type
_entity.pdbx_description
1 polymer ?
#
loop_
_entity_poly.entity_id
_entity_poly.type
_entity_poly.pdbx_seq_one_letter_code
_entity_poly.pdbx_strand_id
1 'polypeptide(L)' 'GIYTHHQRRSQPNEYGFNVGCLEGVNPFELGDVFTNDGVNHPADRK' A
#
# COMPACT_ATOMS: atom_id res chain seq x y z
N GLY A 1 11.52 10.91 7.35
CA GLY A 1 10.26 11.63 7.09
C GLY A 1 9.09 10.66 7.17
N ILE A 2 7.86 11.15 7.09
CA ILE A 2 6.65 10.31 7.09
C ILE A 2 6.46 9.71 5.69
N TYR A 3 6.21 8.40 5.60
CA TYR A 3 5.85 7.75 4.34
C TYR A 3 4.38 8.05 4.01
N THR A 4 4.17 8.90 3.02
CA THR A 4 2.82 9.37 2.66
C THR A 4 2.22 8.54 1.53
N HIS A 5 2.97 8.33 0.44
CA HIS A 5 2.53 7.57 -0.71
C HIS A 5 3.71 7.11 -1.58
N HIS A 6 3.41 6.24 -2.54
CA HIS A 6 4.33 5.81 -3.60
C HIS A 6 3.55 5.42 -4.86
N GLN A 7 4.20 5.52 -6.02
CA GLN A 7 3.69 4.94 -7.26
C GLN A 7 3.93 3.42 -7.24
N ARG A 8 2.92 2.63 -7.61
CA ARG A 8 3.03 1.16 -7.58
C ARG A 8 3.95 0.67 -8.69
N ARG A 9 4.87 -0.23 -8.36
CA ARG A 9 5.72 -0.92 -9.35
C ARG A 9 4.94 -1.89 -10.23
N SER A 10 3.99 -2.63 -9.65
CA SER A 10 3.18 -3.62 -10.36
C SER A 10 2.21 -2.99 -11.37
N GLN A 11 1.72 -1.78 -11.08
CA GLN A 11 0.78 -1.04 -11.91
C GLN A 11 1.13 0.47 -11.88
N PRO A 12 1.98 0.96 -12.79
CA PRO A 12 2.51 2.33 -12.75
C PRO A 12 1.47 3.44 -12.84
N ASN A 13 0.24 3.15 -13.26
CA ASN A 13 -0.83 4.16 -13.32
C ASN A 13 -1.55 4.33 -11.97
N GLU A 14 -1.07 3.72 -10.88
CA GLU A 14 -1.67 3.75 -9.55
C GLU A 14 -0.69 4.17 -8.46
N TYR A 15 -1.25 4.67 -7.35
CA TYR A 15 -0.51 5.05 -6.15
C TYR A 15 -1.03 4.32 -4.91
N GLY A 16 -0.12 3.88 -4.05
CA GLY A 16 -0.43 3.40 -2.71
C GLY A 16 -0.22 4.49 -1.68
N PHE A 17 -1.22 4.74 -0.85
CA PHE A 17 -1.21 5.75 0.21
C PHE A 17 -1.14 5.10 1.60
N ASN A 18 -0.49 5.78 2.54
CA ASN A 18 -0.55 5.42 3.95
C ASN A 18 -1.89 5.89 4.53
N VAL A 19 -2.74 4.95 4.92
CA VAL A 19 -4.07 5.23 5.48
C VAL A 19 -4.00 6.05 6.79
N GLY A 20 -2.91 5.93 7.55
CA GLY A 20 -2.69 6.74 8.75
C GLY A 20 -2.38 8.22 8.46
N CYS A 21 -2.20 8.59 7.19
CA CYS A 21 -2.04 9.97 6.76
C CYS A 21 -3.34 10.57 6.19
N LEU A 22 -4.44 9.82 6.16
CA LEU A 22 -5.72 10.30 5.64
C LEU A 22 -6.59 10.87 6.76
N GLU A 23 -7.15 12.06 6.53
CA GLU A 23 -8.07 12.69 7.47
C GLU A 23 -9.35 11.86 7.63
N GLY A 24 -9.80 11.69 8.87
CA GLY A 24 -11.02 10.93 9.18
C GLY A 24 -10.89 9.41 9.08
N VAL A 25 -9.69 8.88 8.80
CA VAL A 25 -9.45 7.43 8.75
C VAL A 25 -8.76 6.98 10.03
N ASN A 26 -9.39 6.05 10.75
CA ASN A 26 -8.78 5.35 11.88
C ASN A 26 -8.28 3.96 11.40
N PRO A 27 -6.96 3.73 11.28
CA PRO A 27 -6.43 2.46 10.77
C PRO A 27 -6.82 1.25 11.62
N PHE A 28 -7.11 1.44 12.90
CA PHE A 28 -7.48 0.36 13.82
C PHE A 28 -8.90 -0.16 13.61
N GLU A 29 -9.73 0.53 12.83
CA GLU A 29 -11.11 0.10 12.50
C GLU A 29 -11.17 -0.78 11.24
N LEU A 30 -10.05 -0.97 10.53
CA LEU A 30 -10.01 -1.74 9.27
C LEU A 30 -10.16 -3.26 9.46
N GLY A 31 -10.02 -3.77 10.69
CA GLY A 31 -10.05 -5.20 10.98
C GLY A 31 -8.87 -5.95 10.36
N ASP A 32 -9.10 -7.19 9.95
CA ASP A 32 -8.08 -8.03 9.32
C ASP A 32 -7.81 -7.56 7.88
N VAL A 33 -6.58 -7.11 7.63
CA VAL A 33 -6.13 -6.67 6.31
C VAL A 33 -5.21 -7.71 5.71
N PHE A 34 -5.48 -8.14 4.47
CA PHE A 34 -4.61 -9.05 3.74
C PHE A 34 -3.22 -8.44 3.54
N THR A 35 -2.19 -9.22 3.82
CA THR A 35 -0.79 -8.82 3.64
C THR A 35 -0.18 -9.55 2.46
N ASN A 36 0.66 -8.85 1.70
CA ASN A 36 1.47 -9.48 0.66
C ASN A 36 2.64 -10.24 1.31
N ASP A 37 3.13 -11.30 0.65
CA ASP A 37 4.21 -12.14 1.15
C ASP A 37 5.58 -11.45 1.21
N GLY A 38 5.73 -10.30 0.54
CA GLY A 38 6.97 -9.53 0.48
C GLY A 38 8.08 -10.16 -0.36
N VAL A 39 7.84 -11.32 -0.99
CA VAL A 39 8.85 -12.10 -1.73
C VAL A 39 8.52 -12.16 -3.22
N ASN A 40 7.25 -12.36 -3.60
CA ASN A 40 6.88 -12.69 -4.97
C ASN A 40 6.17 -11.52 -5.67
N HIS A 41 6.92 -10.51 -6.11
CA HIS A 41 6.31 -9.35 -6.77
C HIS A 41 5.82 -9.70 -8.21
N PRO A 42 4.59 -9.29 -8.62
CA PRO A 42 4.06 -9.60 -9.94
C PRO A 42 4.93 -9.14 -11.12
N ALA A 43 5.62 -8.00 -10.95
CA ALA A 43 6.52 -7.47 -11.98
C ALA A 43 7.90 -8.16 -12.04
N ASP A 44 8.24 -9.06 -11.11
CA ASP A 44 9.50 -9.84 -11.18
C ASP A 44 9.40 -11.01 -12.17
N ARG A 45 8.17 -11.37 -12.58
CA ARG A 45 7.88 -12.49 -13.48
C ARG A 45 7.63 -12.04 -14.92
N LYS A 46 7.87 -10.77 -15.23
CA LYS A 46 7.74 -10.18 -16.57
C LYS A 46 9.10 -9.97 -17.21
#